data_AF-A0A2D5IF35-F1
#
_entry.id   AF-A0A2D5IF35-F1
#
_cell.length_a   1.000
_cell.length_b   1.000
_cell.length_c   1.000
_cell.angle_alpha   90.00
_cell.angle_beta   90.00
_cell.angle_gamma   90.00
#
_symmetry.space_group_name_H-M   'P 1'
#
loop_
_entity.id
_entity.type
_entity.pdbx_description
1 polymer ?
#
loop_
_entity_poly.entity_id
_entity_poly.type
_entity_poly.pdbx_seq_one_letter_code
_entity_poly.pdbx_strand_id
1 'polypeptide(L)'
;AASWSEKAYNQKNKDAIKIENKITGATAFVIKRKSIDVIAFRGTEKKLNDIITDLTAIPVPYAGRMCHAGFVLQHASIWKEIKKHIDPKKRTMFTGHSLGGALAEMSASKMNGKHDNINLITFGKPNTFFKGFKRPMKLDNQISCVNGSDMVARVPRLLYGPSKSQTMLYFSNTGPDYINPSKDTRRADRGGVADRVADHSMNDYKKRLKEYLDSQEKVKPINQEAARQLEKMK
;
A
#
# COMPACT_ATOMS: atom_id res chain seq x y z
N ALA A 1 -0.66 5.55 8.50
CA ALA A 1 -0.89 5.12 7.10
C ALA A 1 -2.36 5.24 6.70
N ALA A 2 -3.27 4.37 7.18
CA ALA A 2 -4.66 4.29 6.72
C ALA A 2 -5.41 5.64 6.72
N SER A 3 -5.39 6.37 7.85
CA SER A 3 -6.07 7.68 7.93
C SER A 3 -5.53 8.70 6.90
N TRP A 4 -4.24 8.69 6.57
CA TRP A 4 -3.69 9.59 5.55
C TRP A 4 -4.01 9.14 4.13
N SER A 5 -4.10 7.82 3.89
CA SER A 5 -4.56 7.27 2.61
C SER A 5 -6.03 7.59 2.34
N GLU A 6 -6.89 7.58 3.37
CA GLU A 6 -8.27 8.04 3.31
C GLU A 6 -8.34 9.56 3.10
N LYS A 7 -7.66 10.35 3.95
CA LYS A 7 -7.63 11.82 3.84
C LYS A 7 -7.05 12.32 2.52
N ALA A 8 -6.25 11.55 1.80
CA ALA A 8 -5.71 11.92 0.50
C ALA A 8 -6.81 12.09 -0.57
N TYR A 9 -7.99 11.49 -0.39
CA TYR A 9 -9.13 11.72 -1.27
C TYR A 9 -9.78 13.09 -1.06
N ASN A 10 -9.55 13.72 0.09
CA ASN A 10 -10.05 15.07 0.38
C ASN A 10 -9.20 16.13 -0.31
N GLN A 11 -9.85 17.08 -0.99
CA GLN A 11 -9.16 18.15 -1.75
C GLN A 11 -8.37 19.12 -0.87
N LYS A 12 -8.74 19.24 0.40
CA LYS A 12 -8.10 20.15 1.37
C LYS A 12 -7.67 19.35 2.59
N ASN A 13 -6.41 19.51 2.98
CA ASN A 13 -5.85 18.95 4.19
C ASN A 13 -4.95 20.00 4.83
N LYS A 14 -5.46 20.67 5.87
CA LYS A 14 -4.80 21.85 6.48
C LYS A 14 -3.40 21.56 7.01
N ASP A 15 -3.15 20.30 7.38
CA ASP A 15 -1.88 19.85 7.97
C ASP A 15 -0.88 19.30 6.93
N ALA A 16 -1.16 19.45 5.64
CA ALA A 16 -0.37 18.82 4.59
C ALA A 16 -0.06 19.75 3.42
N ILE A 17 1.15 19.62 2.87
CA ILE A 17 1.56 20.26 1.63
C ILE A 17 0.98 19.43 0.49
N LYS A 18 0.05 20.00 -0.28
CA LYS A 18 -0.53 19.35 -1.46
C LYS A 18 0.38 19.55 -2.67
N ILE A 19 0.74 18.47 -3.33
CA ILE A 19 1.49 18.45 -4.58
C ILE A 19 0.59 17.79 -5.63
N GLU A 20 0.28 18.51 -6.70
CA GLU A 20 -0.59 18.00 -7.75
C GLU A 20 -0.07 18.35 -9.15
N ASN A 21 -0.39 17.48 -10.10
CA ASN A 21 -0.25 17.76 -11.51
C ASN A 21 -1.63 17.60 -12.16
N LYS A 22 -2.23 18.73 -12.58
CA LYS A 22 -3.60 18.76 -13.10
C LYS A 22 -3.78 18.00 -14.41
N ILE A 23 -2.75 17.93 -15.24
CA ILE A 23 -2.77 17.25 -16.55
C ILE A 23 -2.88 15.74 -16.34
N THR A 24 -2.04 15.19 -15.47
CA THR A 24 -2.01 13.74 -15.19
C THR A 24 -3.01 13.32 -14.11
N GLY A 25 -3.59 14.27 -13.37
CA GLY A 25 -4.49 14.02 -12.24
C GLY A 25 -3.80 13.51 -10.97
N ALA A 26 -2.47 13.38 -11.00
CA ALA A 26 -1.67 12.87 -9.89
C ALA A 26 -1.71 13.84 -8.70
N THR A 27 -1.89 13.32 -7.49
CA THR A 27 -1.94 14.13 -6.26
C THR A 27 -1.28 13.38 -5.11
N ALA A 28 -0.42 14.08 -4.39
CA ALA A 28 0.19 13.61 -3.16
C ALA A 28 0.11 14.70 -2.08
N PHE A 29 0.15 14.26 -0.83
CA PHE A 29 0.18 15.11 0.34
C PHE A 29 1.45 14.79 1.13
N VAL A 30 2.23 15.81 1.47
CA VAL A 30 3.40 15.69 2.35
C VAL A 30 3.03 16.23 3.72
N ILE A 31 3.09 15.36 4.72
CA ILE A 31 2.78 15.65 6.11
C ILE A 31 4.09 15.64 6.88
N LYS A 32 4.43 16.78 7.46
CA LYS A 32 5.59 16.93 8.31
C LYS A 32 5.25 16.63 9.76
N ARG A 33 5.96 15.69 10.37
CA ARG A 33 5.92 15.45 11.84
C ARG A 33 7.33 15.46 12.41
N LYS A 34 7.42 15.51 13.74
CA LYS A 34 8.69 15.54 14.48
C LYS A 34 9.53 14.29 14.20
N SER A 35 8.93 13.10 14.25
CA SER A 35 9.64 11.82 14.15
C SER A 35 9.55 11.15 12.77
N ILE A 36 8.49 11.38 12.01
CA ILE A 36 8.25 10.71 10.73
C ILE A 36 7.52 11.61 9.73
N ASP A 37 8.07 11.76 8.54
CA ASP A 37 7.33 12.37 7.44
C ASP A 37 6.44 11.34 6.76
N VAL A 38 5.20 11.73 6.46
CA VAL A 38 4.25 10.88 5.75
C VAL A 38 3.98 11.48 4.39
N ILE A 39 4.16 10.67 3.34
CA ILE A 39 3.85 11.04 1.97
C ILE A 39 2.70 10.14 1.52
N ALA A 40 1.51 10.74 1.43
CA ALA A 40 0.27 10.05 1.10
C ALA A 40 -0.17 10.37 -0.32
N PHE A 41 -0.25 9.35 -1.18
CA PHE A 41 -0.71 9.48 -2.55
C PHE A 41 -2.21 9.21 -2.64
N ARG A 42 -2.92 10.07 -3.35
CA ARG A 42 -4.34 9.89 -3.67
C ARG A 42 -4.49 8.81 -4.74
N GLY A 43 -5.47 7.92 -4.58
CA GLY A 43 -5.87 7.00 -5.64
C GLY A 43 -6.84 7.65 -6.65
N THR A 44 -7.55 6.83 -7.42
CA THR A 44 -8.58 7.30 -8.35
C THR A 44 -9.89 6.59 -8.05
N GLU A 45 -10.98 7.35 -7.87
CA GLU A 45 -12.32 6.78 -7.60
C GLU A 45 -13.13 6.60 -8.88
N LYS A 46 -13.14 7.61 -9.76
CA LYS A 46 -13.99 7.64 -10.95
C LYS A 46 -13.58 6.67 -12.07
N LYS A 47 -12.40 6.06 -11.97
CA LYS A 47 -11.79 5.22 -13.02
C LYS A 47 -11.43 3.82 -12.53
N LEU A 48 -12.06 3.32 -11.46
CA LEU A 48 -11.74 1.97 -10.96
C LEU A 48 -12.02 0.90 -12.01
N ASN A 49 -13.13 1.02 -12.75
CA ASN A 49 -13.44 0.14 -13.87
C ASN A 49 -12.37 0.26 -14.97
N ASP A 50 -11.96 1.47 -15.34
CA ASP A 50 -10.86 1.69 -16.28
C ASP A 50 -9.54 1.08 -15.76
N ILE A 51 -9.19 1.18 -14.47
CA ILE A 51 -7.97 0.54 -13.94
C ILE A 51 -8.00 -0.99 -14.09
N ILE A 52 -9.20 -1.59 -14.05
CA ILE A 52 -9.39 -3.04 -14.22
C ILE A 52 -9.36 -3.43 -15.71
N THR A 53 -9.98 -2.62 -16.59
CA THR A 53 -10.15 -2.92 -18.02
C THR A 53 -9.01 -2.40 -18.90
N ASP A 54 -8.36 -1.31 -18.49
CA ASP A 54 -7.21 -0.67 -19.13
C ASP A 54 -5.96 -1.50 -18.83
N LEU A 55 -5.95 -2.68 -19.45
CA LEU A 55 -4.85 -3.63 -19.57
C LEU A 55 -3.74 -3.11 -20.51
N THR A 56 -3.63 -1.79 -20.72
CA THR A 56 -2.46 -1.14 -21.33
C THR A 56 -1.28 -1.11 -20.35
N ALA A 57 -0.99 -2.26 -19.76
CA ALA A 57 0.13 -2.53 -18.89
C ALA A 57 1.43 -2.63 -19.70
N ILE A 58 1.71 -1.58 -20.49
CA ILE A 58 2.96 -1.41 -21.23
C ILE A 58 4.05 -1.24 -20.16
N PRO A 59 4.98 -2.19 -20.04
CA PRO A 59 6.02 -2.10 -19.03
C PRO A 59 7.12 -1.16 -19.53
N VAL A 60 7.43 -0.12 -18.75
CA VAL A 60 8.50 0.83 -19.05
C VAL A 60 9.52 0.90 -17.91
N PRO A 61 10.81 1.14 -18.21
CA PRO A 61 11.85 1.21 -17.19
C PRO A 61 11.67 2.47 -16.33
N TYR A 62 11.44 2.27 -15.03
CA TYR A 62 11.32 3.35 -14.06
C TYR A 62 11.61 2.84 -12.64
N ALA A 63 12.15 3.71 -11.77
CA ALA A 63 12.49 3.36 -10.38
C ALA A 63 13.37 2.10 -10.25
N GLY A 64 14.25 1.85 -11.24
CA GLY A 64 15.15 0.69 -11.27
C GLY A 64 14.49 -0.65 -11.64
N ARG A 65 13.24 -0.62 -12.13
CA ARG A 65 12.42 -1.79 -12.45
C ARG A 65 11.54 -1.53 -13.69
N MET A 66 10.81 -2.54 -14.16
CA MET A 66 9.76 -2.35 -15.17
C MET A 66 8.41 -2.09 -14.48
N CYS A 67 7.80 -0.95 -14.77
CA CYS A 67 6.57 -0.44 -14.16
C CYS A 67 5.49 -0.20 -15.22
N HIS A 68 4.22 -0.16 -14.82
CA HIS A 68 3.12 0.22 -15.72
C HIS A 68 3.29 1.67 -16.21
N ALA A 69 3.25 1.91 -17.53
CA ALA A 69 3.44 3.23 -18.14
C ALA A 69 2.52 4.32 -17.55
N GLY A 70 1.22 4.04 -17.39
CA GLY A 70 0.27 4.94 -16.73
C GLY A 70 0.65 5.34 -15.29
N PHE A 71 1.18 4.40 -14.49
CA PHE A 71 1.66 4.72 -13.14
C PHE A 71 2.93 5.57 -13.19
N VAL A 72 3.82 5.31 -14.16
CA VAL A 72 5.03 6.09 -14.40
C VAL A 72 4.71 7.53 -14.79
N LEU A 73 3.77 7.73 -15.69
CA LEU A 73 3.33 9.06 -16.12
C LEU A 73 2.85 9.90 -14.93
N GLN A 74 1.98 9.33 -14.09
CA GLN A 74 1.47 10.01 -12.90
C GLN A 74 2.52 10.21 -11.81
N HIS A 75 3.36 9.21 -11.56
CA HIS A 75 4.41 9.34 -10.55
C HIS A 75 5.46 10.39 -10.96
N ALA A 76 5.94 10.33 -12.21
CA ALA A 76 6.98 11.21 -12.72
C ALA A 76 6.56 12.68 -12.72
N SER A 77 5.26 12.97 -12.92
CA SER A 77 4.74 14.34 -12.99
C SER A 77 4.79 15.09 -11.66
N ILE A 78 4.84 14.38 -10.52
CA ILE A 78 4.88 14.98 -9.17
C ILE A 78 6.14 14.62 -8.36
N TRP A 79 6.92 13.63 -8.79
CA TRP A 79 8.06 13.11 -8.01
C TRP A 79 9.15 14.14 -7.73
N LYS A 80 9.49 15.00 -8.71
CA LYS A 80 10.53 16.02 -8.54
C LYS A 80 10.18 16.98 -7.40
N GLU A 81 8.90 17.32 -7.25
CA GLU A 81 8.43 18.20 -6.20
C GLU A 81 8.41 17.48 -4.84
N ILE A 82 7.86 16.26 -4.79
CA ILE A 82 7.85 15.43 -3.56
C ILE A 82 9.26 15.27 -2.99
N LYS A 83 10.25 15.00 -3.85
CA LYS A 83 11.62 14.74 -3.42
C LYS A 83 12.24 15.94 -2.67
N LYS A 84 11.86 17.17 -2.98
CA LYS A 84 12.32 18.37 -2.27
C LYS A 84 11.91 18.39 -0.80
N HIS A 85 10.83 17.68 -0.47
CA HIS A 85 10.31 17.59 0.89
C HIS A 85 10.72 16.31 1.60
N ILE A 86 11.61 15.47 1.06
CA ILE A 86 12.12 14.31 1.80
C ILE A 86 13.36 14.75 2.58
N ASP A 87 13.31 14.61 3.90
CA ASP A 87 14.47 14.83 4.76
C ASP A 87 15.26 13.50 4.86
N PRO A 88 16.51 13.44 4.36
CA PRO A 88 17.29 12.22 4.34
C PRO A 88 17.64 11.70 5.74
N LYS A 89 17.58 12.55 6.78
CA LYS A 89 17.92 12.18 8.17
C LYS A 89 16.70 11.72 8.98
N LYS A 90 15.49 11.88 8.45
CA LYS A 90 14.25 11.57 9.16
C LYS A 90 13.53 10.39 8.54
N ARG A 91 12.89 9.56 9.37
CA ARG A 91 12.06 8.45 8.92
C ARG A 91 11.00 8.94 7.93
N THR A 92 10.82 8.23 6.83
CA THR A 92 9.80 8.55 5.82
C THR A 92 8.84 7.38 5.66
N MET A 93 7.54 7.66 5.66
CA MET A 93 6.47 6.71 5.36
C MET A 93 5.80 7.08 4.04
N PHE A 94 5.88 6.19 3.07
CA PHE A 94 5.05 6.24 1.87
C PHE A 94 3.76 5.44 2.10
N THR A 95 2.63 6.04 1.76
CA THR A 95 1.32 5.40 1.91
C THR A 95 0.39 5.79 0.78
N GLY A 96 -0.60 4.95 0.52
CA GLY A 96 -1.57 5.20 -0.53
C GLY A 96 -2.57 4.06 -0.66
N HIS A 97 -3.73 4.40 -1.20
CA HIS A 97 -4.79 3.45 -1.53
C HIS A 97 -4.91 3.31 -3.05
N SER A 98 -5.28 2.12 -3.53
CA SER A 98 -5.49 1.88 -4.96
C SER A 98 -4.26 2.28 -5.79
N LEU A 99 -4.45 3.03 -6.87
CA LEU A 99 -3.40 3.69 -7.64
C LEU A 99 -2.38 4.44 -6.76
N GLY A 100 -2.83 5.16 -5.73
CA GLY A 100 -1.94 5.87 -4.82
C GLY A 100 -0.97 4.93 -4.10
N GLY A 101 -1.40 3.70 -3.80
CA GLY A 101 -0.51 2.66 -3.27
C GLY A 101 0.60 2.29 -4.26
N ALA A 102 0.31 2.26 -5.56
CA ALA A 102 1.30 1.94 -6.59
C ALA A 102 2.34 3.06 -6.72
N LEU A 103 1.89 4.32 -6.69
CA LEU A 103 2.78 5.49 -6.67
C LEU A 103 3.66 5.48 -5.41
N ALA A 104 3.10 5.14 -4.24
CA ALA A 104 3.86 4.99 -3.00
C ALA A 104 4.94 3.90 -3.09
N GLU A 105 4.62 2.75 -3.71
CA GLU A 105 5.60 1.68 -3.90
C GLU A 105 6.72 2.09 -4.88
N MET A 106 6.41 2.84 -5.94
CA MET A 106 7.41 3.40 -6.86
C MET A 106 8.32 4.43 -6.18
N SER A 107 7.77 5.24 -5.28
CA SER A 107 8.53 6.18 -4.45
C SER A 107 9.51 5.45 -3.55
N ALA A 108 9.06 4.41 -2.84
CA ALA A 108 9.92 3.56 -2.02
C ALA A 108 11.03 2.92 -2.86
N SER A 109 10.71 2.42 -4.06
CA SER A 109 11.70 1.84 -4.99
C SER A 109 12.73 2.86 -5.47
N LYS A 110 12.36 4.13 -5.70
CA LYS A 110 13.32 5.18 -6.06
C LYS A 110 14.26 5.57 -4.92
N MET A 111 13.81 5.42 -3.69
CA MET A 111 14.54 5.79 -2.47
C MET A 111 15.30 4.60 -1.85
N ASN A 112 14.99 3.37 -2.25
CA ASN A 112 15.70 2.16 -1.83
C ASN A 112 17.22 2.29 -2.07
N GLY A 113 18.01 2.13 -1.00
CA GLY A 113 19.47 2.30 -1.02
C GLY A 113 19.96 3.75 -1.07
N LYS A 114 19.07 4.74 -1.02
CA LYS A 114 19.41 6.19 -1.02
C LYS A 114 18.91 6.94 0.20
N HIS A 115 17.99 6.35 0.95
CA HIS A 115 17.46 6.91 2.17
C HIS A 115 17.19 5.77 3.13
N ASP A 116 17.81 5.89 4.30
CA ASP A 116 17.65 4.94 5.38
C ASP A 116 16.32 5.22 6.10
N ASN A 117 15.72 4.20 6.72
CA ASN A 117 14.48 4.32 7.49
C ASN A 117 13.21 4.62 6.67
N ILE A 118 13.02 3.91 5.55
CA ILE A 118 11.78 4.00 4.75
C ILE A 118 10.76 2.99 5.26
N ASN A 119 9.51 3.43 5.35
CA ASN A 119 8.35 2.59 5.62
C ASN A 119 7.38 2.69 4.43
N LEU A 120 6.85 1.56 3.98
CA LEU A 120 5.82 1.49 2.96
C LEU A 120 4.62 0.72 3.49
N ILE A 121 3.46 1.37 3.53
CA ILE A 121 2.19 0.73 3.90
C ILE A 121 1.14 1.11 2.85
N THR A 122 0.54 0.13 2.20
CA THR A 122 -0.38 0.38 1.06
C THR A 122 -1.67 -0.40 1.22
N PHE A 123 -2.78 0.14 0.71
CA PHE A 123 -4.11 -0.45 0.83
C PHE A 123 -4.70 -0.71 -0.56
N GLY A 124 -5.17 -1.92 -0.86
CA GLY A 124 -5.78 -2.23 -2.16
C GLY A 124 -4.89 -1.98 -3.38
N LYS A 125 -3.56 -1.99 -3.17
CA LYS A 125 -2.61 -1.56 -4.19
C LYS A 125 -2.55 -2.55 -5.37
N PRO A 126 -2.67 -2.10 -6.63
CA PRO A 126 -2.48 -2.98 -7.79
C PRO A 126 -1.03 -3.47 -7.91
N ASN A 127 -0.82 -4.49 -8.74
CA ASN A 127 0.51 -4.99 -9.02
C ASN A 127 1.33 -3.95 -9.81
N THR A 128 2.29 -3.32 -9.13
CA THR A 128 3.03 -2.17 -9.66
C THR A 128 4.18 -2.56 -10.59
N PHE A 129 4.80 -3.72 -10.35
CA PHE A 129 6.01 -4.14 -11.05
C PHE A 129 5.84 -5.41 -11.86
N PHE A 130 6.55 -5.45 -12.98
CA PHE A 130 6.65 -6.61 -13.84
C PHE A 130 7.49 -7.73 -13.19
N LYS A 131 7.05 -8.98 -13.32
CA LYS A 131 7.57 -10.18 -12.63
C LYS A 131 9.05 -10.43 -12.88
N GLY A 132 9.52 -10.25 -14.11
CA GLY A 132 10.93 -10.47 -14.48
C GLY A 132 11.92 -9.53 -13.79
N PHE A 133 11.45 -8.40 -13.22
CA PHE A 133 12.31 -7.36 -12.63
C PHE A 133 12.01 -7.14 -11.14
N LYS A 134 11.50 -8.18 -10.48
CA LYS A 134 11.16 -8.14 -9.06
C LYS A 134 12.39 -8.23 -8.16
N ARG A 135 13.11 -7.12 -8.02
CA ARG A 135 14.22 -6.95 -7.05
C ARG A 135 13.68 -6.72 -5.63
N PRO A 136 14.21 -7.37 -4.58
CA PRO A 136 13.82 -7.05 -3.21
C PRO A 136 14.23 -5.60 -2.88
N MET A 137 13.40 -4.94 -2.08
CA MET A 137 13.74 -3.66 -1.46
C MET A 137 14.11 -3.89 0.00
N LYS A 138 15.07 -3.12 0.51
CA LYS A 138 15.47 -3.15 1.92
C LYS A 138 14.87 -1.93 2.60
N LEU A 139 13.66 -2.09 3.11
CA LEU A 139 12.88 -1.08 3.83
C LEU A 139 12.67 -1.55 5.28
N ASP A 140 12.47 -0.63 6.21
CA ASP A 140 12.17 -0.99 7.62
C ASP A 140 10.86 -1.77 7.71
N ASN A 141 9.86 -1.31 6.96
CA ASN A 141 8.56 -1.96 6.85
C ASN A 141 8.07 -1.89 5.41
N GLN A 142 7.55 -3.01 4.90
CA GLN A 142 6.91 -3.09 3.59
C GLN A 142 5.64 -3.93 3.67
N ILE A 143 4.50 -3.29 3.95
CA ILE A 143 3.21 -3.94 4.18
C ILE A 143 2.21 -3.59 3.06
N SER A 144 1.58 -4.60 2.48
CA SER A 144 0.39 -4.47 1.63
C SER A 144 -0.82 -5.02 2.35
N CYS A 145 -1.77 -4.16 2.65
CA CYS A 145 -3.09 -4.54 3.13
C CYS A 145 -3.98 -4.90 1.92
N VAL A 146 -4.58 -6.09 1.95
CA VAL A 146 -5.38 -6.63 0.85
C VAL A 146 -6.67 -7.26 1.40
N ASN A 147 -7.83 -6.75 1.01
CA ASN A 147 -9.12 -7.37 1.26
C ASN A 147 -9.33 -8.60 0.34
N GLY A 148 -9.97 -9.64 0.84
CA GLY A 148 -10.08 -10.92 0.15
C GLY A 148 -10.78 -10.84 -1.21
N SER A 149 -11.86 -10.04 -1.29
CA SER A 149 -12.56 -9.82 -2.55
C SER A 149 -11.97 -8.69 -3.39
N ASP A 150 -11.06 -7.84 -2.91
CA ASP A 150 -10.56 -6.69 -3.68
C ASP A 150 -9.83 -7.15 -4.96
N MET A 151 -10.42 -6.86 -6.13
CA MET A 151 -9.84 -7.20 -7.44
C MET A 151 -8.72 -6.26 -7.88
N VAL A 152 -8.75 -5.00 -7.49
CA VAL A 152 -7.74 -4.02 -7.88
C VAL A 152 -6.38 -4.42 -7.34
N ALA A 153 -6.33 -4.95 -6.11
CA ALA A 153 -5.10 -5.48 -5.50
C ALA A 153 -4.43 -6.64 -6.28
N ARG A 154 -5.10 -7.16 -7.31
CA ARG A 154 -4.69 -8.35 -8.07
C ARG A 154 -4.38 -8.04 -9.54
N VAL A 155 -4.72 -6.85 -10.04
CA VAL A 155 -4.47 -6.43 -11.43
C VAL A 155 -3.26 -5.50 -11.50
N PRO A 156 -2.58 -5.41 -12.65
CA PRO A 156 -2.59 -6.39 -13.75
C PRO A 156 -2.08 -7.77 -13.29
N ARG A 157 -2.60 -8.86 -13.90
CA ARG A 157 -2.25 -10.25 -13.52
C ARG A 157 -1.17 -10.86 -14.40
N LEU A 158 -1.26 -10.62 -15.71
CA LEU A 158 -0.35 -11.17 -16.70
C LEU A 158 1.00 -10.48 -16.53
N LEU A 159 2.05 -11.25 -16.20
CA LEU A 159 3.41 -10.75 -16.01
C LEU A 159 3.62 -9.69 -14.92
N TYR A 160 2.62 -9.34 -14.11
CA TYR A 160 2.75 -8.44 -12.95
C TYR A 160 2.46 -9.18 -11.63
N GLY A 161 3.02 -8.70 -10.52
CA GLY A 161 2.67 -9.23 -9.20
C GLY A 161 3.32 -8.46 -8.05
N PRO A 162 3.09 -8.88 -6.80
CA PRO A 162 3.65 -8.21 -5.63
C PRO A 162 5.18 -8.33 -5.59
N SER A 163 5.83 -7.37 -4.93
CA SER A 163 7.27 -7.41 -4.68
C SER A 163 7.63 -8.56 -3.74
N LYS A 164 8.79 -9.20 -3.93
CA LYS A 164 9.22 -10.34 -3.10
C LYS A 164 9.44 -9.97 -1.62
N SER A 165 9.84 -8.72 -1.35
CA SER A 165 10.11 -8.19 -0.01
C SER A 165 8.84 -7.69 0.72
N GLN A 166 7.66 -7.80 0.09
CA GLN A 166 6.43 -7.25 0.65
C GLN A 166 5.72 -8.27 1.53
N THR A 167 5.43 -7.87 2.77
CA THR A 167 4.51 -8.58 3.65
C THR A 167 3.08 -8.25 3.25
N MET A 168 2.27 -9.27 3.01
CA MET A 168 0.84 -9.13 2.75
C MET A 168 0.06 -9.31 4.05
N LEU A 169 -0.60 -8.26 4.51
CA LEU A 169 -1.65 -8.35 5.52
C LEU A 169 -2.97 -8.57 4.76
N TYR A 170 -3.53 -9.75 4.86
CA TYR A 170 -4.68 -10.17 4.07
C TYR A 170 -5.92 -10.28 4.96
N PHE A 171 -6.94 -9.47 4.65
CA PHE A 171 -8.19 -9.46 5.36
C PHE A 171 -9.15 -10.48 4.74
N SER A 172 -9.40 -11.58 5.44
CA SER A 172 -10.15 -12.73 4.88
C SER A 172 -11.65 -12.49 4.91
N ASN A 173 -12.34 -13.01 3.89
CA ASN A 173 -13.80 -12.95 3.81
C ASN A 173 -14.49 -13.99 4.71
N THR A 174 -13.91 -15.18 4.82
CA THR A 174 -14.55 -16.36 5.44
C THR A 174 -13.82 -16.89 6.68
N GLY A 175 -12.63 -16.39 6.97
CA GLY A 175 -11.78 -16.86 8.05
C GLY A 175 -11.04 -15.74 8.79
N PRO A 176 -10.04 -16.09 9.61
CA PRO A 176 -9.20 -15.11 10.28
C PRO A 176 -8.38 -14.30 9.27
N ASP A 177 -7.92 -13.12 9.66
CA ASP A 177 -6.97 -12.37 8.87
C ASP A 177 -5.59 -13.06 8.86
N TYR A 178 -4.91 -13.02 7.72
CA TYR A 178 -3.67 -13.77 7.50
C TYR A 178 -2.49 -12.83 7.23
N ILE A 179 -1.30 -13.24 7.68
CA ILE A 179 -0.03 -12.68 7.21
C ILE A 179 0.54 -13.63 6.15
N ASN A 180 0.80 -13.11 4.95
CA ASN A 180 1.36 -13.85 3.81
C ASN A 180 0.64 -15.18 3.48
N PRO A 181 -0.71 -15.20 3.33
CA PRO A 181 -1.41 -16.42 2.99
C PRO A 181 -0.99 -16.99 1.63
N SER A 182 -1.10 -18.31 1.49
CA SER A 182 -0.79 -19.01 0.25
C SER A 182 -1.64 -18.51 -0.93
N LYS A 183 -1.19 -18.77 -2.16
CA LYS A 183 -1.97 -18.41 -3.36
C LYS A 183 -3.32 -19.13 -3.39
N ASP A 184 -3.37 -20.36 -2.88
CA ASP A 184 -4.56 -21.20 -2.93
C ASP A 184 -5.56 -20.83 -1.83
N THR A 185 -5.09 -20.46 -0.63
CA THR A 185 -5.91 -19.82 0.41
C THR A 185 -6.61 -18.57 -0.15
N ARG A 186 -5.86 -17.67 -0.81
CA ARG A 186 -6.43 -16.46 -1.45
C ARG A 186 -7.28 -16.73 -2.70
N ARG A 187 -7.28 -17.96 -3.22
CA ARG A 187 -8.15 -18.36 -4.33
C ARG A 187 -9.48 -18.88 -3.80
N ALA A 188 -9.43 -19.69 -2.75
CA ALA A 188 -10.60 -20.24 -2.08
C ALA A 188 -11.42 -19.16 -1.37
N ASP A 189 -10.77 -18.19 -0.73
CA ASP A 189 -11.44 -17.13 0.05
C ASP A 189 -12.10 -16.03 -0.81
N ARG A 190 -12.14 -16.15 -2.14
CA ARG A 190 -12.64 -15.05 -2.99
C ARG A 190 -14.16 -14.94 -2.94
N GLY A 191 -14.65 -13.74 -2.59
CA GLY A 191 -16.06 -13.38 -2.71
C GLY A 191 -16.58 -13.32 -4.15
N GLY A 192 -17.88 -13.08 -4.28
CA GLY A 192 -18.60 -12.99 -5.56
C GLY A 192 -18.13 -11.80 -6.41
N VAL A 193 -18.59 -11.71 -7.67
CA VAL A 193 -18.16 -10.63 -8.59
C VAL A 193 -18.57 -9.24 -8.07
N ALA A 194 -19.73 -9.13 -7.41
CA ALA A 194 -20.25 -7.88 -6.85
C ALA A 194 -19.36 -7.33 -5.71
N ASP A 195 -18.82 -8.21 -4.86
CA ASP A 195 -17.98 -7.83 -3.71
C ASP A 195 -16.62 -7.26 -4.14
N ARG A 196 -16.21 -7.49 -5.39
CA ARG A 196 -14.83 -7.25 -5.83
C ARG A 196 -14.44 -5.79 -6.03
N VAL A 197 -15.44 -4.94 -6.25
CA VAL A 197 -15.27 -3.49 -6.37
C VAL A 197 -15.67 -2.80 -5.07
N ALA A 198 -16.66 -3.34 -4.35
CA ALA A 198 -17.10 -2.84 -3.05
C ALA A 198 -15.98 -2.92 -1.99
N ASP A 199 -15.28 -4.06 -1.92
CA ASP A 199 -14.18 -4.29 -0.97
C ASP A 199 -12.92 -3.46 -1.29
N HIS A 200 -12.93 -2.69 -2.37
CA HIS A 200 -11.87 -1.77 -2.72
C HIS A 200 -12.02 -0.38 -2.06
N SER A 201 -12.99 -0.19 -1.17
CA SER A 201 -13.15 1.08 -0.45
C SER A 201 -12.08 1.27 0.62
N MET A 202 -11.45 2.45 0.67
CA MET A 202 -10.49 2.79 1.73
C MET A 202 -11.13 2.79 3.12
N ASN A 203 -12.43 3.10 3.22
CA ASN A 203 -13.15 3.06 4.50
C ASN A 203 -13.22 1.63 5.05
N ASP A 204 -13.45 0.65 4.17
CA ASP A 204 -13.49 -0.75 4.56
C ASP A 204 -12.10 -1.25 4.98
N TYR A 205 -11.06 -0.94 4.19
CA TYR A 205 -9.66 -1.21 4.56
C TYR A 205 -9.28 -0.66 5.95
N LYS A 206 -9.75 0.56 6.26
CA LYS A 206 -9.49 1.20 7.56
C LYS A 206 -10.24 0.49 8.68
N LYS A 207 -11.50 0.09 8.45
CA LYS A 207 -12.31 -0.69 9.40
C LYS A 207 -11.65 -2.05 9.69
N ARG A 208 -11.35 -2.83 8.65
CA ARG A 208 -10.69 -4.14 8.75
C ARG A 208 -9.34 -4.06 9.45
N LEU A 209 -8.52 -3.05 9.13
CA LEU A 209 -7.25 -2.85 9.83
C LEU A 209 -7.46 -2.57 11.33
N LYS A 210 -8.46 -1.77 11.69
CA LYS A 210 -8.75 -1.49 13.10
C LYS A 210 -9.17 -2.77 13.83
N GLU A 211 -10.09 -3.54 13.27
CA GLU A 211 -10.54 -4.83 13.81
C GLU A 211 -9.37 -5.79 14.00
N TYR A 212 -8.47 -5.88 13.02
CA TYR A 212 -7.24 -6.65 13.11
C TYR A 212 -6.37 -6.20 14.28
N LEU A 213 -6.06 -4.90 14.39
CA LEU A 213 -5.21 -4.38 15.47
C LEU A 213 -5.83 -4.60 16.85
N ASP A 214 -7.13 -4.34 17.00
CA ASP A 214 -7.88 -4.56 18.24
C ASP A 214 -7.83 -6.04 18.65
N SER A 215 -7.86 -6.98 17.69
CA SER A 215 -7.70 -8.41 17.97
C SER A 215 -6.30 -8.77 18.48
N GLN A 216 -5.25 -8.14 17.95
CA GLN A 216 -3.87 -8.40 18.36
C GLN A 216 -3.57 -7.85 19.77
N GLU A 217 -4.19 -6.73 20.12
CA GLU A 217 -4.08 -6.15 21.46
C GLU A 217 -4.72 -7.03 22.54
N LYS A 218 -5.78 -7.76 22.23
CA LYS A 218 -6.41 -8.71 23.17
C LYS A 218 -5.57 -9.98 23.42
N VAL A 219 -4.80 -10.41 22.42
CA VAL A 219 -3.95 -11.61 22.52
C VAL A 219 -2.67 -11.36 23.32
N LYS A 220 -2.09 -10.15 23.23
CA LYS A 220 -0.87 -9.80 23.97
C LYS A 220 -0.95 -10.01 25.50
N PRO A 221 -2.00 -9.54 26.20
CA PRO A 221 -2.19 -9.78 27.63
C PRO A 221 -2.26 -11.27 27.97
N ILE A 222 -3.01 -12.06 27.18
CA ILE A 222 -3.15 -13.51 27.39
C ILE A 222 -1.79 -14.19 27.29
N ASN A 223 -0.99 -13.85 26.27
CA ASN A 223 0.34 -14.42 26.10
C ASN A 223 1.31 -14.01 27.23
N GLN A 224 1.20 -12.78 27.74
CA GLN A 224 2.00 -12.33 28.88
C GLN A 224 1.60 -13.04 30.18
N GLU A 225 0.31 -13.26 30.39
CA GLU A 225 -0.20 -13.97 31.56
C GLU A 225 0.15 -15.46 31.52
N ALA A 226 -0.03 -16.11 30.37
CA ALA A 226 0.39 -17.49 30.15
C ALA A 226 1.91 -17.67 30.34
N ALA A 227 2.72 -16.73 29.83
CA ALA A 227 4.17 -16.75 30.04
C ALA A 227 4.55 -16.62 31.53
N ARG A 228 3.89 -15.71 32.28
CA ARG A 228 4.10 -15.56 33.73
C ARG A 228 3.67 -16.79 34.52
N GLN A 229 2.60 -17.47 34.12
CA GLN A 229 2.17 -18.72 34.77
C GLN A 229 3.18 -19.85 34.52
N LEU A 230 3.72 -19.95 33.30
CA LEU A 230 4.76 -20.93 32.97
C LEU A 230 6.06 -20.70 33.75
N GLU A 231 6.44 -19.44 33.98
CA GLU A 231 7.61 -19.10 34.81
C GLU A 231 7.42 -19.46 36.28
N LYS A 232 6.20 -19.40 36.81
CA LYS A 232 5.88 -19.82 38.20
C LYS A 232 5.87 -21.34 38.40
N MET A 233 5.86 -22.12 37.32
CA MET A 233 5.88 -23.59 37.35
C MET A 233 7.30 -24.17 37.21
N LYS A 234 8.32 -23.32 37.08
CA LYS A 234 9.75 -23.68 37.09
C LYS A 234 10.37 -23.34 38.43
#